data_AF-A0A2V9KTF3-F1
#
_entry.id   AF-A0A2V9KTF3-F1
#
_cell.length_a   1.000
_cell.length_b   1.000
_cell.length_c   1.000
_cell.angle_alpha   90.00
_cell.angle_beta   90.00
_cell.angle_gamma   90.00
#
_symmetry.space_group_name_H-M   'P 1'
#
loop_
_entity.id
_entity.type
_entity.pdbx_description
1 polymer ?
#
loop_
_entity_poly.entity_id
_entity_poly.type
_entity_poly.pdbx_seq_one_letter_code
_entity_poly.pdbx_strand_id
1 'polypeptide(L)'
;MTRIRYKEGTLLKRGKKRKLYLVQWSEGDKRPSHKLGWCAEMSKSQAERAKRQFMEKINSRREVAGDSVTLESFFREHYWNEEAEEYGDELRTKRPSTQRDMKNAMRQVLLPRFGDR
;
A
#
# COMPACT_ATOMS: atom_id res chain seq x y z
N MET A 1 10.92 7.26 9.90
CA MET A 1 9.75 6.97 9.04
C MET A 1 8.47 7.34 9.76
N THR A 2 7.74 8.33 9.26
CA THR A 2 6.42 8.68 9.81
C THR A 2 5.39 7.69 9.29
N ARG A 3 4.81 6.86 10.16
CA ARG A 3 3.79 5.86 9.79
C ARG A 3 2.64 6.55 9.03
N ILE A 4 2.51 6.24 7.75
CA ILE A 4 1.48 6.83 6.87
C ILE A 4 0.16 6.13 7.18
N ARG A 5 -0.70 6.77 7.98
CA ARG A 5 -2.02 6.24 8.35
C ARG A 5 -3.03 6.38 7.20
N TYR A 6 -4.01 5.48 7.16
CA TYR A 6 -5.20 5.59 6.32
C TYR A 6 -5.84 6.98 6.49
N LYS A 7 -6.24 7.59 5.38
CA LYS A 7 -6.87 8.92 5.37
C LYS A 7 -8.27 8.83 4.81
N GLU A 8 -9.25 9.26 5.60
CA GLU A 8 -10.65 9.31 5.18
C GLU A 8 -10.96 10.53 4.30
N GLY A 9 -10.25 11.64 4.52
CA GLY A 9 -10.51 12.92 3.87
C GLY A 9 -11.81 13.60 4.33
N THR A 10 -11.86 14.92 4.22
CA THR A 10 -13.00 15.75 4.60
C THR A 10 -13.71 16.26 3.36
N LEU A 11 -15.03 16.04 3.28
CA LEU A 11 -15.86 16.63 2.23
C LEU A 11 -16.18 18.09 2.58
N LEU A 12 -15.85 19.01 1.69
CA LEU A 12 -16.12 20.42 1.85
C LEU A 12 -16.96 20.94 0.68
N LYS A 13 -17.81 21.93 0.97
CA LYS A 13 -18.59 22.67 -0.03
C LYS A 13 -18.05 24.10 -0.13
N ARG A 14 -17.48 24.50 -1.27
CA ARG A 14 -16.89 25.83 -1.49
C ARG A 14 -17.54 26.55 -2.68
N GLY A 15 -17.31 27.85 -2.79
CA GLY A 15 -17.80 28.71 -3.87
C GLY A 15 -18.82 29.75 -3.39
N LYS A 16 -18.84 30.94 -4.00
CA LYS A 16 -19.81 32.00 -3.69
C LYS A 16 -21.10 31.83 -4.51
N LYS A 17 -21.01 31.97 -5.85
CA LYS A 17 -22.15 31.87 -6.77
C LYS A 17 -22.46 30.43 -7.20
N ARG A 18 -21.45 29.67 -7.64
CA ARG A 18 -21.56 28.23 -7.93
C ARG A 18 -20.87 27.44 -6.83
N LYS A 19 -21.62 26.54 -6.18
CA LYS A 19 -21.10 25.67 -5.12
C LYS A 19 -20.51 24.41 -5.75
N LEU A 20 -19.36 23.97 -5.24
CA LEU A 20 -18.68 22.74 -5.64
C LEU A 20 -18.35 21.90 -4.41
N TYR A 21 -18.30 20.58 -4.63
CA TYR A 21 -17.79 19.62 -3.66
C TYR A 21 -16.30 19.40 -3.90
N LEU A 22 -15.54 19.38 -2.81
CA LEU A 22 -14.11 19.07 -2.79
C LEU A 22 -13.80 18.12 -1.64
N VAL A 23 -12.80 17.27 -1.83
CA VAL A 23 -12.18 16.49 -0.77
C VAL A 23 -10.88 17.16 -0.35
N GLN A 24 -10.64 17.28 0.95
CA GLN A 24 -9.37 17.76 1.50
C GLN A 24 -8.79 16.69 2.43
N TRP A 25 -7.48 16.45 2.37
CA TRP A 25 -6.79 15.52 3.26
C TRP A 25 -5.49 16.13 3.77
N SER A 26 -4.95 15.59 4.87
CA SER A 26 -3.63 15.98 5.37
C SER A 26 -2.53 15.26 4.59
N GLU A 27 -1.42 15.93 4.33
CA GLU A 27 -0.22 15.36 3.70
C GLU A 27 1.03 16.04 4.26
N GLY A 28 1.55 15.46 5.35
CA GLY A 28 2.49 16.17 6.23
C GLY A 28 1.85 17.45 6.75
N ASP A 29 2.55 18.57 6.58
CA ASP A 29 2.07 19.91 6.96
C ASP A 29 1.13 20.54 5.91
N LYS A 30 0.97 19.90 4.75
CA LYS A 30 0.12 20.41 3.67
C LYS A 30 -1.31 19.88 3.79
N ARG A 31 -2.27 20.66 3.29
CA ARG A 31 -3.69 20.27 3.17
C ARG A 31 -4.17 20.35 1.72
N PRO A 32 -3.70 19.44 0.85
CA PRO A 32 -4.17 19.36 -0.53
C PRO A 32 -5.69 19.15 -0.61
N SER A 33 -6.28 19.67 -1.69
CA SER A 33 -7.70 19.52 -1.97
C SER A 33 -7.94 19.16 -3.42
N HIS A 34 -8.94 18.31 -3.68
CA HIS A 34 -9.35 17.90 -5.01
C HIS A 34 -10.83 18.17 -5.25
N LYS A 35 -11.17 18.70 -6.43
CA LYS A 35 -12.54 18.95 -6.83
C LYS A 35 -13.22 17.64 -7.22
N LEU A 36 -14.35 17.33 -6.60
CA LEU A 36 -15.16 16.15 -6.92
C LEU A 36 -16.21 16.46 -8.00
N GLY A 37 -16.77 17.66 -7.98
CA GLY A 37 -17.80 18.07 -8.93
C GLY A 37 -18.59 19.29 -8.48
N TRP A 38 -19.52 19.75 -9.30
CA TRP A 38 -20.40 20.86 -8.97
C TRP A 38 -21.62 20.38 -8.18
N CYS A 39 -22.09 21.15 -7.19
CA CYS A 39 -23.29 20.77 -6.43
C CYS A 39 -24.58 20.77 -7.28
N ALA A 40 -24.56 21.38 -8.47
CA ALA A 40 -25.67 21.35 -9.42
C ALA A 40 -25.72 20.03 -10.21
N GLU A 41 -24.60 19.33 -10.33
CA GLU A 41 -24.45 18.12 -11.16
C GLU A 41 -24.44 16.84 -10.32
N MET A 42 -24.16 16.96 -9.01
CA MET A 42 -24.11 15.82 -8.10
C MET A 42 -24.71 16.12 -6.74
N SER A 43 -25.34 15.10 -6.16
CA SER A 43 -25.87 15.12 -4.80
C SER A 43 -24.74 14.99 -3.76
N LYS A 44 -25.06 15.27 -2.49
CA LYS A 44 -24.12 15.07 -1.38
C LYS A 44 -23.69 13.59 -1.24
N SER A 45 -24.62 12.65 -1.47
CA SER A 45 -24.31 11.21 -1.38
C SER A 45 -23.40 10.74 -2.52
N GLN A 46 -23.60 11.26 -3.74
CA GLN A 46 -22.69 11.03 -4.86
C GLN A 46 -21.30 11.62 -4.58
N ALA A 47 -21.23 12.81 -3.99
CA ALA A 47 -19.97 13.42 -3.58
C ALA A 47 -19.24 12.64 -2.48
N GLU A 48 -19.95 12.09 -1.48
CA GLU A 48 -19.34 11.20 -0.47
C GLU A 48 -18.82 9.90 -1.09
N ARG A 49 -19.53 9.32 -2.06
CA ARG A 49 -19.06 8.14 -2.79
C ARG A 49 -17.79 8.46 -3.59
N ALA A 50 -17.78 9.59 -4.29
CA ALA A 50 -16.60 10.06 -5.03
C ALA A 50 -15.42 10.35 -4.11
N LYS A 51 -15.66 10.93 -2.92
CA LYS A 51 -14.66 11.13 -1.87
C LYS A 51 -14.03 9.80 -1.47
N ARG A 52 -14.84 8.79 -1.13
CA ARG A 52 -14.36 7.47 -0.72
C ARG A 52 -13.48 6.84 -1.80
N GLN A 53 -13.95 6.80 -3.05
CA GLN A 53 -13.19 6.24 -4.17
C GLN A 53 -11.85 6.97 -4.42
N PHE A 54 -11.86 8.30 -4.32
CA PHE A 54 -10.65 9.08 -4.49
C PHE A 54 -9.64 8.85 -3.36
N MET A 55 -10.09 8.81 -2.11
CA MET A 55 -9.23 8.57 -0.95
C MET A 55 -8.71 7.13 -0.90
N GLU A 56 -9.51 6.15 -1.33
CA GLU A 56 -9.08 4.77 -1.51
C GLU A 56 -7.92 4.67 -2.50
N LYS A 57 -8.01 5.36 -3.65
CA LYS A 57 -6.91 5.43 -4.63
C LYS A 57 -5.64 6.10 -4.06
N ILE A 58 -5.78 7.10 -3.20
CA ILE A 58 -4.64 7.73 -2.52
C ILE A 58 -4.01 6.78 -1.51
N ASN A 59 -4.82 6.06 -0.74
CA ASN A 59 -4.33 5.14 0.28
C ASN A 59 -3.71 3.88 -0.35
N SER A 60 -4.29 3.33 -1.42
CA SER A 60 -3.73 2.17 -2.13
C SER A 60 -2.38 2.48 -2.78
N ARG A 61 -2.22 3.67 -3.38
CA ARG A 61 -0.92 4.13 -3.89
C ARG A 61 0.13 4.34 -2.80
N ARG A 62 -0.28 4.49 -1.55
CA ARG A 62 0.61 4.66 -0.38
C ARG A 62 0.89 3.35 0.36
N GLU A 63 0.05 2.32 0.18
CA GLU A 63 0.33 0.95 0.60
C GLU A 63 1.42 0.29 -0.26
N VAL A 64 1.60 0.75 -1.50
CA VAL A 64 2.85 0.55 -2.26
C VAL A 64 3.91 1.46 -1.64
N ALA A 65 4.42 1.06 -0.47
CA ALA A 65 5.47 1.78 0.21
C ALA A 65 6.72 1.81 -0.67
N GLY A 66 7.29 3.00 -0.87
CA GLY A 66 8.57 3.18 -1.56
C GLY A 66 9.70 2.45 -0.85
N ASP A 67 10.71 2.06 -1.63
CA ASP A 67 11.95 1.36 -1.24
C ASP A 67 11.76 0.12 -0.34
N SER A 68 10.55 -0.41 -0.18
CA SER A 68 10.34 -1.66 0.53
C SER A 68 10.81 -2.82 -0.35
N VAL A 69 11.88 -3.47 0.09
CA VAL A 69 12.32 -4.74 -0.47
C VAL A 69 11.15 -5.72 -0.39
N THR A 70 10.72 -6.25 -1.54
CA THR A 70 9.65 -7.25 -1.58
C THR A 70 10.07 -8.49 -0.79
N LEU A 71 9.11 -9.25 -0.26
CA LEU A 71 9.45 -10.48 0.47
C LEU A 71 10.27 -11.43 -0.41
N GLU A 72 9.99 -11.46 -1.72
CA GLU A 72 10.77 -12.20 -2.70
C GLU A 72 12.20 -11.68 -2.83
N SER A 73 12.38 -10.37 -2.99
CA SER A 73 13.71 -9.76 -3.10
C SER A 73 14.54 -9.98 -1.83
N PHE A 74 13.93 -9.82 -0.65
CA PHE A 74 14.56 -10.11 0.64
C PHE A 74 14.96 -11.59 0.73
N PHE A 75 14.07 -12.49 0.34
CA PHE A 75 14.36 -13.92 0.41
C PHE A 75 15.46 -14.33 -0.58
N ARG A 76 15.50 -13.70 -1.75
CA ARG A 76 16.55 -13.93 -2.73
C ARG A 76 17.89 -13.37 -2.23
N GLU A 77 17.95 -12.13 -1.78
CA GLU A 77 19.19 -11.49 -1.32
C GLU A 77 19.87 -12.26 -0.18
N HIS A 78 19.08 -12.81 0.75
CA HIS A 78 19.61 -13.51 1.91
C HIS A 78 19.75 -15.02 1.69
N TYR A 79 18.79 -15.67 1.02
CA TYR A 79 18.73 -17.14 1.01
C TYR A 79 18.98 -17.75 -0.37
N TRP A 80 19.23 -16.98 -1.42
CA TRP A 80 19.54 -17.49 -2.75
C TRP A 80 21.05 -17.48 -3.00
N ASN A 81 21.60 -18.61 -3.42
CA ASN A 81 22.96 -18.72 -3.89
C ASN A 81 22.95 -18.64 -5.43
N GLU A 82 23.45 -17.54 -5.98
CA GLU A 82 23.49 -17.31 -7.44
C GLU A 82 24.45 -18.27 -8.16
N GLU A 83 25.53 -18.72 -7.53
CA GLU A 83 26.51 -19.64 -8.16
C GLU A 83 25.98 -21.06 -8.26
N ALA A 84 25.13 -21.48 -7.32
CA ALA A 84 24.55 -22.82 -7.28
C ALA A 84 23.13 -22.89 -7.88
N GLU A 85 22.55 -21.75 -8.29
CA GLU A 85 21.13 -21.61 -8.65
C GLU A 85 20.17 -22.26 -7.63
N GLU A 86 20.56 -22.24 -6.36
CA GLU A 86 19.86 -22.93 -5.29
C GLU A 86 19.72 -22.04 -4.07
N TYR A 87 18.71 -22.33 -3.26
CA TYR A 87 18.57 -21.62 -1.99
C TYR A 87 19.64 -22.10 -1.01
N GLY A 88 20.61 -21.23 -0.73
CA GLY A 88 21.67 -21.43 0.22
C GLY A 88 21.16 -21.64 1.65
N ASP A 89 22.01 -22.25 2.48
CA ASP A 89 21.72 -22.41 3.91
C ASP A 89 22.40 -21.30 4.71
N GLU A 90 21.77 -20.13 4.81
CA GLU A 90 22.08 -19.21 5.93
C GLU A 90 21.66 -19.84 7.29
N LEU A 91 20.80 -20.86 7.24
CA LEU A 91 20.31 -21.62 8.37
C LEU A 91 21.22 -22.81 8.75
N ARG A 92 22.49 -22.83 8.32
CA ARG A 92 23.49 -23.90 8.62
C ARG A 92 23.59 -24.25 10.11
N THR A 93 23.31 -23.29 10.99
CA THR A 93 23.33 -23.48 12.45
C THR A 93 22.07 -24.12 13.01
N LYS A 94 21.00 -24.26 12.22
CA LYS A 94 19.72 -24.89 12.59
C LYS A 94 19.69 -26.36 12.17
N ARG A 95 18.78 -27.12 12.80
CA ARG A 95 18.57 -28.53 12.48
C ARG A 95 18.07 -28.69 11.04
N PRO A 96 18.46 -29.76 10.32
CA PRO A 96 18.03 -30.00 8.94
C PRO A 96 16.50 -30.01 8.73
N SER A 97 15.73 -30.50 9.70
CA SER A 97 14.26 -30.48 9.63
C SER A 97 13.71 -29.04 9.62
N THR A 98 14.24 -28.17 10.49
CA THR A 98 13.85 -26.76 10.56
C THR A 98 14.19 -26.01 9.28
N GLN A 99 15.34 -26.29 8.67
CA GLN A 99 15.71 -25.71 7.38
C GLN A 99 14.70 -26.07 6.29
N ARG A 100 14.31 -27.35 6.22
CA ARG A 100 13.33 -27.85 5.25
C ARG A 100 11.96 -27.22 5.45
N ASP A 101 11.45 -27.19 6.69
CA ASP A 101 10.13 -26.66 7.00
C ASP A 101 10.04 -25.17 6.70
N MET A 102 11.09 -24.41 7.00
CA MET A 102 11.16 -22.98 6.67
C MET A 102 11.21 -22.74 5.15
N LYS A 103 12.04 -23.50 4.41
CA LYS A 103 12.09 -23.42 2.93
C LYS A 103 10.72 -23.73 2.33
N ASN A 104 10.02 -24.76 2.84
CA ASN A 104 8.68 -25.12 2.38
C ASN A 104 7.64 -24.04 2.72
N ALA A 105 7.62 -23.52 3.95
CA ALA A 105 6.70 -22.46 4.33
C ALA A 105 6.91 -21.20 3.47
N MET A 106 8.16 -20.84 3.18
CA MET A 106 8.46 -19.68 2.36
C MET A 106 8.02 -19.87 0.92
N ARG A 107 8.39 -21.00 0.27
CA ARG A 107 8.06 -21.27 -1.13
C ARG A 107 6.59 -21.58 -1.39
N GLN A 108 5.93 -22.31 -0.48
CA GLN A 108 4.57 -22.80 -0.73
C GLN A 108 3.49 -21.86 -0.18
N VAL A 109 3.80 -21.02 0.81
CA VAL A 109 2.78 -20.22 1.51
C VAL A 109 3.08 -18.73 1.43
N LEU A 110 4.30 -18.31 1.79
CA LEU A 110 4.57 -16.88 2.00
C LEU A 110 4.92 -16.15 0.70
N LEU A 111 5.80 -16.68 -0.14
CA LEU A 111 6.11 -16.09 -1.45
C LEU A 111 4.89 -16.05 -2.38
N PRO A 112 4.10 -17.13 -2.56
CA PRO A 112 2.92 -17.07 -3.43
C PRO A 112 1.86 -16.07 -2.98
N ARG A 113 1.83 -15.73 -1.69
CA ARG A 113 0.79 -14.88 -1.09
C ARG A 113 1.23 -13.43 -0.91
N PHE A 114 2.53 -13.20 -0.72
CA PHE A 114 3.09 -11.92 -0.30
C PHE A 114 4.38 -11.53 -1.04
N GLY A 115 4.88 -12.36 -1.97
CA GLY A 115 6.15 -12.18 -2.66
C GLY A 115 6.21 -10.92 -3.53
N ASP A 116 5.16 -10.66 -4.30
CA ASP A 116 5.10 -9.55 -5.28
C ASP A 116 4.59 -8.22 -4.68
N ARG A 117 4.35 -8.18 -3.37
CA ARG A 117 3.68 -7.06 -2.68
C ARG A 117 4.66 -6.05 -2.10
#